data_AF-A0A8I0B7B6-F1
#
_entry.id   AF-A0A8I0B7B6-F1
#
_cell.length_a   1.000
_cell.length_b   1.000
_cell.length_c   1.000
_cell.angle_alpha   90.00
_cell.angle_beta   90.00
_cell.angle_gamma   90.00
#
_symmetry.space_group_name_H-M   'P 1'
#
loop_
_entity.id
_entity.type
_entity.pdbx_description
1 polymer ?
#
loop_
_entity_poly.entity_id
_entity_poly.type
_entity_poly.pdbx_seq_one_letter_code
_entity_poly.pdbx_strand_id
1 'polypeptide(L)'
;MERIYVFVSGPLAWIAWTVFVVGSIYRIWHLLKLAKEKEQVLFSYISFKYAIRSIINWAIPWNTTNMRLHPIFVGVAFLFHIGFFLILAFLSAHVILLEEGFGLGWPALPDIVADMLAFAVLGACIFFAARRVVRPEVAFVTDWTDYALLGLVAAPFLTGILAYHQWGDPLLVTLLHILSAELLIASIPFTRLSHMLFAPFTRGYIGSEFGMVRHVKDW
;
A
#
# COMPACT_ATOMS: atom_id res chain seq x y z
N MET A 1 -7.25 -21.71 -21.59
CA MET A 1 -6.49 -20.88 -20.64
C MET A 1 -5.80 -19.70 -21.33
N GLU A 2 -5.17 -19.87 -22.48
CA GLU A 2 -4.49 -18.77 -23.20
C GLU A 2 -5.40 -17.57 -23.53
N ARG A 3 -6.63 -17.80 -24.03
CA ARG A 3 -7.59 -16.70 -24.27
C ARG A 3 -7.95 -15.92 -22.99
N ILE A 4 -7.98 -16.61 -21.85
CA ILE A 4 -8.25 -15.99 -20.54
C ILE A 4 -7.03 -15.15 -20.15
N TYR A 5 -5.82 -15.67 -20.32
CA TYR A 5 -4.59 -14.94 -20.06
C TYR A 5 -4.51 -13.64 -20.84
N VAL A 6 -4.74 -13.66 -22.16
CA VAL A 6 -4.73 -12.45 -23.00
C VAL A 6 -5.80 -11.44 -22.56
N PHE A 7 -6.97 -11.91 -22.12
CA PHE A 7 -8.02 -11.02 -21.61
C PHE A 7 -7.61 -10.38 -20.27
N VAL A 8 -7.05 -11.17 -19.35
CA VAL A 8 -6.62 -10.73 -18.02
C VAL A 8 -5.47 -9.74 -18.16
N SER A 9 -4.37 -10.11 -18.81
CA SER A 9 -3.17 -9.26 -18.94
C SER A 9 -3.35 -8.03 -19.84
N GLY A 10 -4.45 -7.94 -20.59
CA GLY A 10 -4.74 -6.81 -21.47
C GLY A 10 -6.00 -6.04 -21.04
N PRO A 11 -7.18 -6.31 -21.62
CA PRO A 11 -8.41 -5.57 -21.34
C PRO A 11 -8.78 -5.45 -19.85
N LEU A 12 -8.66 -6.53 -19.06
CA LEU A 12 -9.03 -6.50 -17.64
C LEU A 12 -8.06 -5.65 -16.83
N ALA A 13 -6.76 -5.74 -17.10
CA ALA A 13 -5.75 -4.85 -16.51
C ALA A 13 -6.10 -3.38 -16.73
N TRP A 14 -6.48 -2.97 -17.95
CA TRP A 14 -6.90 -1.60 -18.24
C TRP A 14 -8.15 -1.17 -17.46
N ILE A 15 -9.12 -2.06 -17.29
CA ILE A 15 -10.29 -1.80 -16.45
C ILE A 15 -9.86 -1.60 -15.00
N ALA A 16 -9.02 -2.48 -14.45
CA ALA A 16 -8.55 -2.40 -13.07
C ALA A 16 -7.78 -1.09 -12.80
N TRP A 17 -6.89 -0.70 -13.71
CA TRP A 17 -6.17 0.58 -13.64
C TRP A 17 -7.10 1.78 -13.76
N THR A 18 -8.08 1.74 -14.66
CA THR A 18 -9.07 2.82 -14.82
C THR A 18 -9.89 2.99 -13.54
N VAL A 19 -10.38 1.89 -12.96
CA VAL A 19 -11.11 1.88 -11.69
C VAL A 19 -10.25 2.44 -10.56
N PHE A 20 -8.99 2.02 -10.48
CA PHE A 20 -8.04 2.55 -9.51
C PHE A 20 -7.84 4.07 -9.66
N VAL A 21 -7.53 4.56 -10.85
CA VAL A 21 -7.23 5.97 -11.10
C VAL A 21 -8.47 6.85 -10.89
N VAL A 22 -9.57 6.54 -11.58
CA VAL A 22 -10.82 7.32 -11.48
C VAL A 22 -11.39 7.26 -10.07
N GLY A 23 -11.38 6.08 -9.45
CA GLY A 23 -11.80 5.90 -8.07
C GLY A 23 -10.95 6.72 -7.11
N SER A 24 -9.63 6.73 -7.27
CA SER A 24 -8.72 7.50 -6.40
C SER A 24 -8.93 9.00 -6.54
N ILE A 25 -9.05 9.51 -7.78
CA ILE A 25 -9.37 10.91 -8.05
C ILE A 25 -10.69 11.30 -7.40
N TYR A 26 -11.74 10.50 -7.59
CA TYR A 26 -13.05 10.74 -6.98
C TYR A 26 -12.98 10.80 -5.45
N ARG A 27 -12.25 9.86 -4.83
CA ARG A 27 -12.11 9.79 -3.36
C ARG A 27 -11.36 10.99 -2.78
N ILE A 28 -10.29 11.43 -3.44
CA ILE A 28 -9.56 12.64 -3.05
C ILE A 28 -10.44 13.88 -3.23
N TRP A 29 -11.10 14.02 -4.38
CA TRP A 29 -12.02 15.13 -4.64
C TRP A 29 -13.15 15.19 -3.62
N HIS A 30 -13.77 14.05 -3.31
CA HIS A 30 -14.85 13.94 -2.34
C HIS A 30 -14.38 14.33 -0.92
N LEU A 31 -13.18 13.89 -0.51
CA LEU A 31 -12.58 14.29 0.77
C LEU A 31 -12.40 15.82 0.84
N LEU A 32 -11.80 16.42 -0.19
CA LEU A 32 -11.55 17.86 -0.24
C LEU A 32 -12.85 18.67 -0.26
N LYS A 33 -13.87 18.19 -1.00
CA LYS A 33 -15.20 18.79 -1.03
C LYS A 33 -15.85 18.74 0.35
N LEU A 34 -15.85 17.57 1.01
CA LEU A 34 -16.44 17.41 2.33
C LEU A 34 -15.75 18.28 3.38
N ALA A 35 -14.42 18.33 3.36
CA ALA A 35 -13.65 19.22 4.24
C ALA A 35 -14.05 20.68 4.02
N LYS A 36 -14.22 21.12 2.77
CA LYS A 36 -14.62 22.50 2.45
C LYS A 36 -16.07 22.81 2.84
N GLU A 37 -16.95 21.83 2.83
CA GLU A 37 -18.36 22.04 3.17
C GLU A 37 -18.62 21.99 4.67
N LYS A 38 -17.92 21.13 5.40
CA LYS A 38 -18.20 20.86 6.82
C LYS A 38 -17.24 21.57 7.77
N GLU A 39 -16.01 21.80 7.34
CA GLU A 39 -14.91 22.15 8.23
C GLU A 39 -13.97 23.16 7.55
N GLN A 40 -14.52 24.29 7.09
CA GLN A 40 -13.76 25.33 6.37
C GLN A 40 -12.55 25.85 7.14
N VAL A 41 -12.65 25.84 8.46
CA VAL A 41 -11.60 26.26 9.39
C VAL A 41 -10.35 25.37 9.28
N LEU A 42 -10.45 24.14 8.77
CA LEU A 42 -9.26 23.30 8.55
C LEU A 42 -8.30 23.96 7.56
N PHE A 43 -8.82 24.64 6.53
CA PHE A 43 -8.00 25.25 5.49
C PHE A 43 -7.25 26.50 5.95
N SER A 44 -7.70 27.18 7.02
CA SER A 44 -7.00 28.35 7.55
C SER A 44 -5.69 28.01 8.25
N TYR A 45 -5.50 26.75 8.64
CA TYR A 45 -4.30 26.31 9.37
C TYR A 45 -3.33 25.50 8.52
N ILE A 46 -3.64 25.23 7.24
CA ILE A 46 -2.76 24.43 6.40
C ILE A 46 -1.49 25.21 6.07
N SER A 47 -0.35 24.62 6.41
CA SER A 47 0.95 25.18 6.11
C SER A 47 1.83 24.15 5.44
N PHE A 48 2.27 24.45 4.22
CA PHE A 48 3.12 23.56 3.43
C PHE A 48 4.40 23.15 4.17
N LYS A 49 5.06 24.10 4.85
CA LYS A 49 6.28 23.84 5.62
C LYS A 49 6.04 22.79 6.72
N TYR A 50 4.98 22.96 7.49
CA TYR A 50 4.67 22.08 8.62
C TYR A 50 4.10 20.74 8.17
N ALA A 51 3.34 20.72 7.07
CA ALA A 51 2.84 19.51 6.42
C ALA A 51 3.99 18.61 5.95
N ILE A 52 4.92 19.14 5.16
CA ILE A 52 6.08 18.38 4.66
C ILE A 52 6.97 17.91 5.80
N ARG A 53 7.22 18.76 6.81
CA ARG A 53 7.96 18.37 8.01
C ARG A 53 7.33 17.15 8.70
N SER A 54 6.01 17.15 8.86
CA SER A 54 5.29 16.02 9.47
C SER A 54 5.44 14.75 8.64
N ILE A 55 5.21 14.83 7.34
CA ILE A 55 5.30 13.70 6.41
C ILE A 55 6.71 13.09 6.45
N ILE A 56 7.76 13.90 6.34
CA ILE A 56 9.15 13.42 6.39
C ILE A 56 9.43 12.73 7.73
N ASN A 57 9.06 13.35 8.86
CA ASN A 57 9.38 12.77 10.16
C ASN A 57 8.66 11.43 10.39
N TRP A 58 7.45 11.25 9.84
CA TRP A 58 6.69 10.00 9.91
C TRP A 58 7.07 8.99 8.82
N ALA A 59 7.80 9.39 7.79
CA ALA A 59 8.36 8.49 6.77
C ALA A 59 9.69 7.86 7.20
N ILE A 60 10.32 8.33 8.28
CA ILE A 60 11.57 7.78 8.80
C ILE A 60 11.25 6.84 9.98
N PRO A 61 11.65 5.57 9.93
CA PRO A 61 11.31 4.61 10.97
C PRO A 61 11.95 4.99 12.32
N TRP A 62 11.20 4.82 13.41
CA TRP A 62 11.58 5.19 14.78
C TRP A 62 11.88 6.67 15.04
N ASN A 63 11.62 7.55 14.09
CA ASN A 63 11.87 8.98 14.26
C ASN A 63 10.80 9.67 15.13
N THR A 64 9.61 9.10 15.23
CA THR A 64 8.53 9.60 16.10
C THR A 64 8.49 8.88 17.46
N THR A 65 7.97 9.54 18.47
CA THR A 65 7.87 9.03 19.84
C THR A 65 6.93 7.83 19.91
N ASN A 66 5.79 7.88 19.23
CA ASN A 66 4.88 6.73 19.13
C ASN A 66 5.57 5.52 18.47
N MET A 67 6.40 5.76 17.45
CA MET A 67 7.14 4.68 16.82
C MET A 67 8.19 4.04 17.75
N ARG A 68 8.88 4.85 18.55
CA ARG A 68 9.84 4.37 19.55
C ARG A 68 9.19 3.56 20.68
N LEU A 69 7.93 3.86 21.02
CA LEU A 69 7.16 3.09 22.01
C LEU A 69 6.69 1.72 21.48
N HIS A 70 6.63 1.55 20.16
CA HIS A 70 6.16 0.31 19.53
C HIS A 70 7.17 -0.24 18.50
N PRO A 71 8.44 -0.48 18.89
CA PRO A 71 9.55 -0.63 17.95
C PRO A 71 9.41 -1.86 17.03
N ILE A 72 8.87 -2.97 17.56
CA ILE A 72 8.67 -4.21 16.78
C ILE A 72 7.60 -3.99 15.70
N PHE A 73 6.45 -3.44 16.08
CA PHE A 73 5.37 -3.16 15.13
C PHE A 73 5.83 -2.23 14.02
N VAL A 74 6.59 -1.18 14.38
CA VAL A 74 7.16 -0.23 13.41
C VAL A 74 8.13 -0.92 12.47
N GLY A 75 9.06 -1.72 12.99
CA GLY A 75 10.01 -2.46 12.15
C GLY A 75 9.30 -3.33 11.11
N VAL A 76 8.29 -4.09 11.54
CA VAL A 76 7.49 -4.95 10.64
C VAL A 76 6.66 -4.12 9.65
N ALA A 77 6.07 -3.01 10.10
CA ALA A 77 5.30 -2.10 9.24
C ALA A 77 6.16 -1.48 8.14
N PHE A 78 7.36 -1.00 8.47
CA PHE A 78 8.27 -0.43 7.48
C PHE A 78 8.84 -1.50 6.54
N LEU A 79 9.24 -2.66 7.07
CA LEU A 79 9.66 -3.80 6.26
C LEU A 79 8.60 -4.18 5.24
N PHE A 80 7.33 -4.27 5.67
CA PHE A 80 6.21 -4.56 4.78
C PHE A 80 6.05 -3.52 3.68
N HIS A 81 5.95 -2.22 4.02
CA HIS A 81 5.70 -1.20 3.00
C HIS A 81 6.88 -1.01 2.06
N ILE A 82 8.12 -0.97 2.59
CA ILE A 82 9.32 -0.86 1.76
C ILE A 82 9.44 -2.09 0.86
N GLY A 83 9.32 -3.30 1.42
CA GLY A 83 9.37 -4.55 0.64
C GLY A 83 8.28 -4.60 -0.43
N PHE A 84 7.06 -4.20 -0.09
CA PHE A 84 5.94 -4.14 -1.04
C PHE A 84 6.28 -3.26 -2.26
N PHE A 85 6.71 -2.01 -2.02
CA PHE A 85 7.01 -1.08 -3.11
C PHE A 85 8.29 -1.46 -3.86
N LEU A 86 9.30 -2.00 -3.19
CA LEU A 86 10.51 -2.50 -3.84
C LEU A 86 10.20 -3.65 -4.79
N ILE A 87 9.37 -4.62 -4.38
CA ILE A 87 8.98 -5.72 -5.26
C ILE A 87 8.10 -5.22 -6.40
N LEU A 88 7.12 -4.37 -6.12
CA LEU A 88 6.24 -3.81 -7.15
C LEU A 88 7.05 -3.07 -8.23
N ALA A 89 8.05 -2.28 -7.85
CA ALA A 89 8.78 -1.42 -8.77
C ALA A 89 10.08 -2.03 -9.33
N PHE A 90 10.76 -2.92 -8.60
CA PHE A 90 12.12 -3.39 -8.96
C PHE A 90 12.24 -4.90 -9.10
N LEU A 91 11.16 -5.68 -9.00
CA LEU A 91 11.20 -7.09 -9.43
C LEU A 91 11.42 -7.16 -10.94
N SER A 92 12.33 -8.02 -11.39
CA SER A 92 12.68 -8.18 -12.81
C SER A 92 11.45 -8.39 -13.71
N ALA A 93 10.53 -9.26 -13.32
CA ALA A 93 9.29 -9.51 -14.06
C ALA A 93 8.38 -8.26 -14.18
N HIS A 94 8.29 -7.42 -13.14
CA HIS A 94 7.51 -6.19 -13.19
C HIS A 94 8.18 -5.11 -14.04
N VAL A 95 9.51 -5.00 -13.99
CA VAL A 95 10.27 -4.10 -14.84
C VAL A 95 10.07 -4.47 -16.32
N ILE A 96 10.21 -5.75 -16.67
CA ILE A 96 9.99 -6.23 -18.04
C ILE A 96 8.56 -5.93 -18.49
N LEU A 97 7.57 -6.15 -17.62
CA LEU A 97 6.17 -5.80 -17.92
C LEU A 97 5.99 -4.32 -18.25
N LEU A 98 6.68 -3.43 -17.54
CA LEU A 98 6.62 -1.98 -17.78
C LEU A 98 7.40 -1.58 -19.05
N GLU A 99 8.51 -2.26 -19.34
CA GLU A 99 9.29 -2.03 -20.55
C GLU A 99 8.49 -2.46 -21.79
N GLU A 100 7.86 -3.63 -21.77
CA GLU A 100 7.03 -4.12 -22.86
C GLU A 100 5.73 -3.31 -23.02
N GLY A 101 5.13 -2.87 -21.92
CA GLY A 101 3.87 -2.12 -21.95
C GLY A 101 4.01 -0.62 -22.27
N PHE A 102 5.06 0.02 -21.74
CA PHE A 102 5.23 1.48 -21.80
C PHE A 102 6.58 1.93 -22.39
N GLY A 103 7.50 1.02 -22.70
CA GLY A 103 8.86 1.37 -23.14
C GLY A 103 9.74 1.92 -22.01
N LEU A 104 9.36 1.70 -20.74
CA LEU A 104 10.08 2.20 -19.57
C LEU A 104 10.72 1.03 -18.81
N GLY A 105 12.05 1.01 -18.72
CA GLY A 105 12.80 0.00 -17.98
C GLY A 105 13.89 0.63 -17.11
N TRP A 106 14.24 -0.04 -16.02
CA TRP A 106 15.33 0.34 -15.11
C TRP A 106 15.94 -0.89 -14.45
N PRO A 107 17.11 -0.79 -13.79
CA PRO A 107 17.74 -1.94 -13.15
C PRO A 107 16.84 -2.59 -12.10
N ALA A 108 16.67 -3.91 -12.18
CA ALA A 108 15.94 -4.71 -11.20
C ALA A 108 16.81 -5.04 -9.97
N LEU A 109 16.16 -5.43 -8.87
CA LEU A 109 16.83 -6.02 -7.71
C LEU A 109 17.42 -7.39 -8.06
N PRO A 110 18.51 -7.82 -7.39
CA PRO A 110 18.97 -9.20 -7.49
C PRO A 110 17.86 -10.18 -7.07
N ASP A 111 17.66 -11.25 -7.84
CA ASP A 111 16.53 -12.17 -7.62
C ASP A 111 16.47 -12.74 -6.20
N ILE A 112 17.62 -13.09 -5.61
CA ILE A 112 17.71 -13.57 -4.22
C ILE A 112 17.17 -12.54 -3.21
N VAL A 113 17.41 -11.25 -3.45
CA VAL A 113 16.94 -10.16 -2.57
C VAL A 113 15.44 -9.99 -2.73
N ALA A 114 14.95 -10.01 -3.97
CA ALA A 114 13.52 -9.89 -4.25
C ALA A 114 12.71 -11.05 -3.65
N ASP A 115 13.21 -12.29 -3.78
CA ASP A 115 12.60 -13.49 -3.21
C ASP A 115 12.57 -13.43 -1.67
N MET A 116 13.70 -13.10 -1.03
CA MET A 116 13.75 -12.90 0.43
C MET A 116 12.78 -11.81 0.90
N LEU A 117 12.68 -10.70 0.18
CA LEU A 117 11.73 -9.63 0.49
C LEU A 117 10.28 -10.12 0.34
N ALA A 118 9.97 -10.95 -0.64
CA ALA A 118 8.61 -11.44 -0.87
C ALA A 118 8.15 -12.31 0.31
N PHE A 119 9.01 -13.22 0.77
CA PHE A 119 8.77 -14.01 1.97
C PHE A 119 8.67 -13.13 3.23
N ALA A 120 9.51 -12.10 3.35
CA ALA A 120 9.45 -11.16 4.47
C ALA A 120 8.12 -10.38 4.50
N VAL A 121 7.60 -9.95 3.35
CA VAL A 121 6.29 -9.30 3.22
C VAL A 121 5.16 -10.25 3.63
N LEU A 122 5.19 -11.51 3.19
CA LEU A 122 4.22 -12.52 3.65
C LEU A 122 4.30 -12.77 5.17
N GLY A 123 5.50 -12.86 5.72
CA GLY A 123 5.72 -12.98 7.17
C GLY A 123 5.15 -11.78 7.93
N ALA A 124 5.28 -10.57 7.39
CA ALA A 124 4.68 -9.37 7.95
C ALA A 124 3.14 -9.41 7.89
N CYS A 125 2.54 -9.94 6.82
CA CYS A 125 1.09 -10.18 6.77
C CYS A 125 0.64 -11.12 7.89
N ILE A 126 1.34 -12.24 8.10
CA ILE A 126 1.04 -13.17 9.20
C ILE A 126 1.16 -12.47 10.56
N PHE A 127 2.21 -11.67 10.75
CA PHE A 127 2.37 -10.87 11.97
C PHE A 127 1.20 -9.91 12.19
N PHE A 128 0.71 -9.21 11.17
CA PHE A 128 -0.44 -8.32 11.30
C PHE A 128 -1.73 -9.07 11.63
N ALA A 129 -1.95 -10.25 11.04
CA ALA A 129 -3.07 -11.12 11.38
C ALA A 129 -3.00 -11.55 12.85
N ALA A 130 -1.86 -12.06 13.29
CA ALA A 130 -1.65 -12.49 14.67
C ALA A 130 -1.82 -11.33 15.66
N ARG A 131 -1.28 -10.14 15.35
CA ARG A 131 -1.43 -8.94 16.18
C ARG A 131 -2.89 -8.55 16.40
N ARG A 132 -3.74 -8.72 15.40
CA ARG A 132 -5.19 -8.42 15.50
C ARG A 132 -5.94 -9.38 16.42
N VAL A 133 -5.42 -10.59 16.64
CA VAL A 133 -5.99 -11.55 17.60
C VAL A 133 -5.40 -11.33 19.00
N VAL A 134 -4.08 -11.12 19.08
CA VAL A 134 -3.34 -11.11 20.36
C VAL A 134 -3.46 -9.80 21.12
N ARG A 135 -3.54 -8.64 20.44
CA ARG A 135 -3.57 -7.32 21.10
C ARG A 135 -5.02 -6.88 21.34
N PRO A 136 -5.48 -6.76 22.60
CA PRO A 136 -6.88 -6.43 22.89
C PRO A 136 -7.34 -5.12 22.24
N GLU A 137 -6.46 -4.12 22.19
CA GLU A 137 -6.77 -2.81 21.63
C GLU A 137 -7.02 -2.87 20.12
N VAL A 138 -6.37 -3.81 19.44
CA VAL A 138 -6.48 -4.03 18.00
C VAL A 138 -7.64 -4.96 17.70
N ALA A 139 -7.80 -6.02 18.49
CA ALA A 139 -8.90 -6.97 18.38
C ALA A 139 -10.26 -6.26 18.52
N PHE A 140 -10.36 -5.31 19.45
CA PHE A 140 -11.58 -4.54 19.70
C PHE A 140 -12.12 -3.77 18.49
N VAL A 141 -11.22 -3.29 17.61
CA VAL A 141 -11.58 -2.52 16.41
C VAL A 141 -11.43 -3.32 15.11
N THR A 142 -11.14 -4.62 15.21
CA THR A 142 -10.96 -5.50 14.06
C THR A 142 -12.30 -6.12 13.64
N ASP A 143 -12.57 -6.11 12.34
CA ASP A 143 -13.68 -6.84 11.74
C ASP A 143 -13.19 -7.85 10.68
N TRP A 144 -14.11 -8.61 10.08
CA TRP A 144 -13.75 -9.61 9.07
C TRP A 144 -13.12 -9.00 7.81
N THR A 145 -13.42 -7.73 7.49
CA THR A 145 -12.88 -7.05 6.32
C THR A 145 -11.39 -6.78 6.48
N ASP A 146 -10.90 -6.59 7.71
CA ASP A 146 -9.47 -6.42 7.97
C ASP A 146 -8.66 -7.68 7.57
N TYR A 147 -9.21 -8.87 7.84
CA TYR A 147 -8.58 -10.13 7.43
C TYR A 147 -8.73 -10.37 5.92
N ALA A 148 -9.89 -10.06 5.34
CA ALA A 148 -10.12 -10.17 3.91
C ALA A 148 -9.16 -9.28 3.10
N LEU A 149 -8.98 -8.02 3.52
CA LEU A 149 -8.05 -7.08 2.90
C LEU A 149 -6.60 -7.52 3.08
N LEU A 150 -6.24 -8.04 4.26
CA LEU A 150 -4.90 -8.58 4.50
C LEU A 150 -4.60 -9.79 3.60
N GLY A 151 -5.57 -10.69 3.42
CA GLY A 151 -5.49 -11.79 2.47
C GLY A 151 -5.37 -11.31 1.02
N LEU A 152 -6.13 -10.28 0.64
CA LEU A 152 -6.05 -9.67 -0.69
C LEU A 152 -4.66 -9.08 -0.96
N VAL A 153 -4.04 -8.42 0.02
CA VAL A 153 -2.67 -7.91 -0.13
C VAL A 153 -1.64 -9.03 -0.16
N ALA A 154 -1.83 -10.11 0.62
CA ALA A 154 -0.92 -11.25 0.63
C ALA A 154 -0.98 -12.09 -0.66
N ALA A 155 -2.14 -12.15 -1.32
CA ALA A 155 -2.37 -13.04 -2.46
C ALA A 155 -1.41 -12.84 -3.65
N PRO A 156 -1.11 -11.60 -4.11
CA PRO A 156 -0.12 -11.37 -5.16
C PRO A 156 1.29 -11.83 -4.76
N PHE A 157 1.69 -11.65 -3.49
CA PHE A 157 3.01 -12.10 -3.03
C PHE A 157 3.08 -13.63 -2.97
N LEU A 158 2.04 -14.28 -2.45
CA LEU A 158 1.98 -15.74 -2.41
C LEU A 158 2.03 -16.33 -3.81
N THR A 159 1.16 -15.87 -4.70
CA THR A 159 1.11 -16.35 -6.09
C THR A 159 2.36 -15.97 -6.88
N GLY A 160 3.00 -14.82 -6.58
CA GLY A 160 4.26 -14.41 -7.19
C GLY A 160 5.43 -15.31 -6.78
N ILE A 161 5.51 -15.69 -5.51
CA ILE A 161 6.49 -16.68 -5.01
C ILE A 161 6.25 -18.03 -5.68
N LEU A 162 4.99 -18.49 -5.73
CA LEU A 162 4.66 -19.74 -6.42
C LEU A 162 5.06 -19.71 -7.89
N ALA A 163 4.86 -18.57 -8.59
CA ALA A 163 5.26 -18.41 -9.97
C ALA A 163 6.79 -18.43 -10.11
N TYR A 164 7.52 -17.69 -9.28
CA TYR A 164 8.98 -17.62 -9.32
C TYR A 164 9.64 -18.99 -9.06
N HIS A 165 9.18 -19.72 -8.05
CA HIS A 165 9.69 -21.07 -7.72
C HIS A 165 9.08 -22.20 -8.58
N GLN A 166 8.22 -21.86 -9.55
CA GLN A 166 7.55 -22.82 -10.43
C GLN A 166 6.75 -23.88 -9.66
N TRP A 167 6.10 -23.48 -8.57
CA TRP A 167 5.26 -24.35 -7.75
C TRP A 167 3.82 -24.34 -8.25
N GLY A 168 3.46 -25.38 -8.99
CA GLY A 168 2.14 -25.56 -9.59
C GLY A 168 2.16 -25.37 -11.11
N ASP A 169 0.99 -25.27 -11.73
CA ASP A 169 0.88 -25.00 -13.16
C ASP A 169 1.29 -23.54 -13.46
N PRO A 170 2.33 -23.30 -14.30
CA PRO A 170 2.88 -21.95 -14.49
C PRO A 170 1.83 -20.94 -15.01
N LEU A 171 0.96 -21.38 -15.92
CA LEU A 171 -0.06 -20.52 -16.51
C LEU A 171 -1.14 -20.16 -15.49
N LEU A 172 -1.63 -21.15 -14.73
CA LEU A 172 -2.61 -20.94 -13.67
C LEU A 172 -2.09 -20.01 -12.58
N VAL A 173 -0.89 -20.25 -12.07
CA VAL A 173 -0.32 -19.45 -10.98
C VAL A 173 -0.08 -18.01 -11.43
N THR A 174 0.43 -17.81 -12.66
CA THR A 174 0.59 -16.48 -13.25
C THR A 174 -0.76 -15.77 -13.41
N LEU A 175 -1.79 -16.48 -13.88
CA LEU A 175 -3.16 -15.95 -13.96
C LEU A 175 -3.68 -15.51 -12.59
N LEU A 176 -3.48 -16.32 -11.54
CA LEU A 176 -3.89 -15.99 -10.18
C LEU A 176 -3.12 -14.79 -9.64
N HIS A 177 -1.83 -14.66 -9.96
CA HIS A 177 -1.02 -13.50 -9.62
C HIS A 177 -1.60 -12.23 -10.24
N ILE A 178 -1.83 -12.22 -11.56
CA ILE A 178 -2.36 -11.04 -12.25
C ILE A 178 -3.77 -10.70 -11.72
N LEU A 179 -4.66 -11.68 -11.60
CA LEU A 179 -6.03 -11.44 -11.10
C LEU A 179 -6.04 -10.90 -9.66
N SER A 180 -5.19 -11.43 -8.78
CA SER A 180 -5.10 -10.93 -7.40
C SER A 180 -4.49 -9.53 -7.35
N ALA A 181 -3.52 -9.21 -8.21
CA ALA A 181 -2.93 -7.87 -8.31
C ALA A 181 -3.95 -6.85 -8.87
N GLU A 182 -4.70 -7.21 -9.90
CA GLU A 182 -5.76 -6.39 -10.49
C GLU A 182 -6.89 -6.12 -9.48
N LEU A 183 -7.33 -7.15 -8.76
CA LEU A 183 -8.32 -7.01 -7.70
C LEU A 183 -7.80 -6.11 -6.57
N LEU A 184 -6.53 -6.26 -6.19
CA LEU A 184 -5.89 -5.42 -5.18
C LEU A 184 -5.93 -3.95 -5.63
N ILE A 185 -5.45 -3.61 -6.83
CA ILE A 185 -5.41 -2.21 -7.29
C ILE A 185 -6.82 -1.60 -7.45
N ALA A 186 -7.77 -2.37 -8.00
CA ALA A 186 -9.14 -1.90 -8.19
C ALA A 186 -9.85 -1.65 -6.84
N SER A 187 -9.48 -2.39 -5.79
CA SER A 187 -10.06 -2.27 -4.45
C SER A 187 -9.55 -1.07 -3.64
N ILE A 188 -8.40 -0.52 -4.00
CA ILE A 188 -7.73 0.55 -3.23
C ILE A 188 -8.65 1.72 -2.88
N PRO A 189 -9.33 2.39 -3.83
CA PRO A 189 -10.08 3.61 -3.51
C PRO A 189 -11.33 3.33 -2.66
N PHE A 190 -11.81 2.10 -2.61
CA PHE A 190 -13.09 1.73 -2.00
C PHE A 190 -12.93 0.99 -0.66
N THR A 191 -11.71 0.74 -0.20
CA THR A 191 -11.43 -0.04 1.01
C THR A 191 -10.53 0.72 1.98
N ARG A 192 -10.17 0.10 3.11
CA ARG A 192 -9.20 0.65 4.08
C ARG A 192 -7.80 0.84 3.46
N LEU A 193 -7.52 0.29 2.27
CA LEU A 193 -6.29 0.52 1.51
C LEU A 193 -6.17 1.98 1.00
N SER A 194 -7.28 2.73 0.97
CA SER A 194 -7.26 4.16 0.62
C SER A 194 -6.43 5.01 1.57
N HIS A 195 -5.96 4.45 2.71
CA HIS A 195 -5.00 5.13 3.58
C HIS A 195 -3.76 5.60 2.82
N MET A 196 -3.31 4.91 1.78
CA MET A 196 -2.18 5.38 0.99
C MET A 196 -2.48 6.68 0.22
N LEU A 197 -3.75 6.93 -0.13
CA LEU A 197 -4.19 8.16 -0.77
C LEU A 197 -4.32 9.30 0.26
N PHE A 198 -4.87 8.97 1.44
CA PHE A 198 -5.23 9.97 2.44
C PHE A 198 -4.11 10.32 3.42
N ALA A 199 -3.11 9.45 3.61
CA ALA A 199 -2.03 9.68 4.56
C ALA A 199 -1.32 11.03 4.38
N PRO A 200 -0.96 11.49 3.16
CA PRO A 200 -0.34 12.80 2.99
C PRO A 200 -1.25 13.97 3.43
N PHE A 201 -2.55 13.87 3.17
CA PHE A 201 -3.51 14.92 3.55
C PHE A 201 -3.72 14.97 5.06
N THR A 202 -3.94 13.82 5.69
CA THR A 202 -4.14 13.73 7.14
C THR A 202 -2.88 14.15 7.90
N ARG A 203 -1.70 13.68 7.49
CA ARG A 203 -0.43 14.10 8.11
C ARG A 203 -0.14 15.57 7.84
N GLY A 204 -0.40 16.04 6.62
CA GLY A 204 -0.23 17.44 6.26
C GLY A 204 -1.05 18.36 7.15
N TYR A 205 -2.31 18.01 7.39
CA TYR A 205 -3.19 18.72 8.31
C TYR A 205 -2.68 18.68 9.76
N ILE A 206 -2.44 17.48 10.32
CA ILE A 206 -1.97 17.33 11.72
C ILE A 206 -0.66 18.08 11.95
N GLY A 207 0.29 17.94 11.01
CA GLY A 207 1.55 18.67 11.05
C GLY A 207 1.36 20.17 11.10
N SER A 208 0.43 20.68 10.29
CA SER A 208 0.12 22.10 10.24
C SER A 208 -0.54 22.60 11.52
N GLU A 209 -1.54 21.90 12.05
CA GLU A 209 -2.19 22.27 13.32
C GLU A 209 -1.19 22.27 14.48
N PHE A 210 -0.44 21.18 14.67
CA PHE A 210 0.49 21.04 15.78
C PHE A 210 1.68 22.00 15.67
N GLY A 211 2.21 22.17 14.46
CA GLY A 211 3.38 23.00 14.21
C GLY A 211 3.09 24.49 14.14
N MET A 212 2.06 24.88 13.39
CA MET A 212 1.73 26.29 13.12
C MET A 212 0.90 26.92 14.25
N VAL A 213 -0.10 26.21 14.77
CA VAL A 213 -1.05 26.76 15.75
C VAL A 213 -0.61 26.46 17.18
N ARG A 214 -0.28 25.19 17.47
CA ARG A 214 0.02 24.75 18.83
C ARG A 214 1.51 24.88 19.21
N HIS A 215 2.38 25.19 18.24
CA HIS A 215 3.83 25.31 18.42
C HIS A 215 4.50 24.09 19.06
N VAL A 216 4.00 22.89 18.78
CA VAL A 216 4.54 21.62 19.26
C VAL A 216 4.99 20.73 18.09
N LYS A 217 5.81 19.73 18.42
CA LYS A 217 6.22 18.69 17.47
C LYS A 217 5.17 17.57 17.49
N ASP A 218 4.76 17.13 16.31
CA ASP A 218 3.81 16.02 16.10
C ASP A 218 4.51 14.67 15.83
N TRP A 219 5.81 14.60 16.12
CA TRP A 219 6.66 13.42 16.04
C TRP A 219 7.46 13.27 17.34
#